data_AF-F3CBT1-F1
#
_entry.id   AF-F3CBT1-F1
#
_cell.length_a   1.000
_cell.length_b   1.000
_cell.length_c   1.000
_cell.angle_alpha   90.00
_cell.angle_beta   90.00
_cell.angle_gamma   90.00
#
_symmetry.space_group_name_H-M   'P 1'
#
loop_
_entity.id
_entity.type
_entity.pdbx_description
1 polymer ?
#
loop_
_entity_poly.entity_id
_entity_poly.type
_entity_poly.pdbx_seq_one_letter_code
_entity_poly.pdbx_strand_id
1 'polypeptide(L)'
;MKFNTAIEYINHALLLAKDRCARNPQFPVYTSVINQLLYVKAVFEGVEKDKSRLHDLSLGALGAKEFEDTDYELARAIMDVSYIASQSASGLKVKLPTGVLYQKPPVR
;
A
#
# COMPACT_ATOMS: atom_id res chain seq x y z
N MET A 1 -8.19 7.76 -11.70
CA MET A 1 -7.88 6.37 -12.13
C MET A 1 -8.86 5.43 -11.44
N LYS A 2 -9.16 4.24 -11.99
CA LYS A 2 -9.98 3.22 -11.32
C LYS A 2 -9.27 1.87 -11.45
N PHE A 3 -9.08 1.20 -10.33
CA PHE A 3 -8.54 -0.16 -10.27
C PHE A 3 -9.67 -1.16 -10.08
N ASN A 4 -9.55 -2.30 -10.74
CA ASN A 4 -10.51 -3.39 -10.74
C ASN A 4 -9.97 -4.66 -10.06
N THR A 5 -8.69 -4.68 -9.69
CA THR A 5 -8.03 -5.81 -9.04
C THR A 5 -7.12 -5.38 -7.90
N ALA A 6 -6.88 -6.27 -6.93
CA ALA A 6 -5.93 -6.03 -5.84
C ALA A 6 -4.49 -5.79 -6.36
N ILE A 7 -4.10 -6.53 -7.40
CA ILE A 7 -2.77 -6.41 -8.01
C ILE A 7 -2.55 -5.02 -8.62
N GLU A 8 -3.56 -4.40 -9.21
CA GLU A 8 -3.44 -3.02 -9.73
C GLU A 8 -3.17 -2.00 -8.61
N TYR A 9 -3.85 -2.11 -7.46
CA TYR A 9 -3.57 -1.29 -6.28
C TYR A 9 -2.13 -1.47 -5.80
N ILE A 10 -1.68 -2.72 -5.69
CA ILE A 10 -0.33 -3.07 -5.22
C ILE A 10 0.74 -2.53 -6.19
N ASN A 11 0.56 -2.73 -7.48
CA ASN A 11 1.50 -2.26 -8.51
C ASN A 11 1.57 -0.73 -8.54
N HIS A 12 0.44 -0.05 -8.36
CA HIS A 12 0.44 1.41 -8.31
C HIS A 12 1.14 1.96 -7.07
N ALA A 13 0.88 1.39 -5.89
CA ALA A 13 1.60 1.76 -4.67
C ALA A 13 3.11 1.53 -4.82
N LEU A 14 3.53 0.43 -5.45
CA LEU A 14 4.95 0.16 -5.75
C LEU A 14 5.55 1.19 -6.70
N LEU A 15 4.82 1.60 -7.74
CA LEU A 15 5.27 2.61 -8.68
C LEU A 15 5.52 3.95 -7.97
N LEU A 16 4.55 4.42 -7.17
CA LEU A 16 4.67 5.65 -6.40
C LEU A 16 5.81 5.57 -5.40
N ALA A 17 5.88 4.49 -4.59
CA ALA A 17 6.91 4.34 -3.58
C ALA A 17 8.32 4.32 -4.19
N LYS A 18 8.51 3.65 -5.34
CA LYS A 18 9.80 3.63 -6.05
C LYS A 18 10.17 4.99 -6.61
N ASP A 19 9.22 5.71 -7.21
CA ASP A 19 9.43 7.08 -7.69
C ASP A 19 9.83 8.03 -6.55
N ARG A 20 9.12 7.98 -5.41
CA ARG A 20 9.45 8.80 -4.24
C ARG A 20 10.80 8.43 -3.61
N CYS A 21 11.11 7.13 -3.56
CA CYS A 21 12.40 6.62 -3.10
C CYS A 21 13.55 7.09 -3.98
N ALA A 22 13.40 7.08 -5.31
CA ALA A 22 14.43 7.52 -6.24
C ALA A 22 14.75 9.01 -6.08
N ARG A 23 13.73 9.82 -5.73
CA ARG A 23 13.91 11.26 -5.46
C ARG A 23 14.43 11.55 -4.05
N ASN A 24 14.23 10.64 -3.10
CA ASN A 24 14.61 10.84 -1.70
C ASN A 24 15.23 9.57 -1.09
N PRO A 25 16.35 9.04 -1.63
CA PRO A 25 16.92 7.75 -1.23
C PRO A 25 17.47 7.73 0.20
N GLN A 26 17.69 8.90 0.80
CA GLN A 26 18.19 9.06 2.16
C GLN A 26 17.20 8.65 3.25
N PHE A 27 15.89 8.54 2.94
CA PHE A 27 14.88 8.18 3.93
C PHE A 27 14.58 6.68 3.90
N PRO A 28 14.95 5.92 4.95
CA PRO A 28 14.76 4.46 4.98
C PRO A 28 13.30 4.01 4.93
N VAL A 29 12.36 4.92 5.26
CA VAL A 29 10.91 4.65 5.25
C VAL A 29 10.45 4.15 3.88
N TYR A 30 10.99 4.69 2.78
CA TYR A 30 10.62 4.26 1.43
C TYR A 30 11.03 2.81 1.15
N THR A 31 12.24 2.43 1.56
CA THR A 31 12.73 1.04 1.44
C THR A 31 11.85 0.08 2.25
N SER A 32 11.45 0.47 3.47
CA SER A 32 10.53 -0.33 4.29
C SER A 32 9.17 -0.53 3.60
N VAL A 33 8.57 0.55 3.08
CA VAL A 33 7.32 0.50 2.32
C VAL A 33 7.43 -0.40 1.10
N ILE A 34 8.49 -0.23 0.29
CA ILE A 34 8.71 -1.03 -0.93
C ILE A 34 8.83 -2.52 -0.58
N ASN A 35 9.60 -2.88 0.44
CA ASN A 35 9.78 -4.28 0.84
C ASN A 35 8.47 -4.92 1.30
N GLN A 36 7.65 -4.18 2.06
CA GLN A 36 6.33 -4.64 2.48
C GLN A 36 5.37 -4.81 1.29
N LEU A 37 5.36 -3.86 0.35
CA LEU A 37 4.53 -3.95 -0.85
C LEU A 37 4.95 -5.11 -1.77
N LEU A 38 6.26 -5.39 -1.89
CA LEU A 38 6.77 -6.55 -2.64
C LEU A 38 6.33 -7.87 -2.03
N TYR A 39 6.35 -7.98 -0.69
CA TYR A 39 5.82 -9.14 0.00
C TYR A 39 4.31 -9.33 -0.27
N VAL A 40 3.50 -8.26 -0.14
CA VAL A 40 2.07 -8.32 -0.46
C VAL A 40 1.85 -8.75 -1.91
N LYS A 41 2.64 -8.21 -2.85
CA LYS A 41 2.59 -8.62 -4.27
C LYS A 41 2.85 -10.12 -4.43
N ALA A 42 3.92 -10.64 -3.83
CA ALA A 42 4.29 -12.05 -3.91
C ALA A 42 3.18 -12.97 -3.36
N VAL A 43 2.50 -12.58 -2.29
CA VAL A 43 1.35 -13.32 -1.73
C VAL A 43 0.18 -13.34 -2.70
N PHE A 44 -0.14 -12.22 -3.33
CA PHE A 44 -1.27 -12.11 -4.27
C PHE A 44 -0.98 -12.76 -5.64
N GLU A 45 0.29 -12.86 -6.02
CA GLU A 45 0.74 -13.62 -7.20
C GLU A 45 0.85 -15.13 -6.91
N GLY A 46 0.69 -15.56 -5.66
CA GLY A 46 0.80 -16.96 -5.25
C GLY A 46 2.24 -17.50 -5.19
N VAL A 47 3.24 -16.61 -5.32
CA VAL A 47 4.66 -16.94 -5.19
C VAL A 47 5.01 -17.19 -3.72
N GLU A 48 4.53 -16.32 -2.84
CA GLU A 48 4.64 -16.48 -1.40
C GLU A 48 3.41 -17.20 -0.85
N LYS A 49 3.65 -18.30 -0.14
CA LYS A 49 2.61 -19.16 0.45
C LYS A 49 2.39 -18.87 1.92
N ASP A 50 3.43 -18.39 2.61
CA ASP A 50 3.31 -17.97 3.99
C ASP A 50 2.63 -16.60 4.03
N LYS A 51 1.40 -16.59 4.56
CA LYS A 51 0.59 -15.38 4.72
C LYS A 51 0.66 -14.81 6.13
N SER A 52 1.36 -15.46 7.06
CA SER A 52 1.39 -15.07 8.47
C SER A 52 1.84 -13.62 8.65
N ARG A 53 2.84 -13.19 7.89
CA ARG A 53 3.41 -11.84 7.95
C ARG A 53 2.50 -10.75 7.38
N LEU A 54 1.32 -11.09 6.81
CA LEU A 54 0.34 -10.06 6.44
C LEU A 54 -0.19 -9.31 7.68
N HIS A 55 -0.20 -9.95 8.85
CA HIS A 55 -0.60 -9.32 10.11
C HIS A 55 0.43 -8.34 10.67
N ASP A 56 1.69 -8.47 10.25
CA ASP A 56 2.83 -7.68 10.76
C ASP A 56 3.12 -6.43 9.93
N LEU A 57 2.32 -6.18 8.88
CA LEU A 57 2.51 -5.03 8.00
C LEU A 57 2.23 -3.73 8.72
N SER A 58 3.12 -2.76 8.55
CA SER A 58 2.99 -1.39 9.07
C SER A 58 2.53 -0.38 8.02
N LEU A 59 2.21 -0.82 6.79
CA LEU A 59 1.79 0.04 5.68
C LEU A 59 0.71 1.07 6.05
N GLY A 60 -0.35 0.65 6.74
CA GLY A 60 -1.42 1.56 7.17
C GLY A 60 -0.95 2.63 8.15
N ALA A 61 -0.10 2.26 9.11
CA ALA A 61 0.46 3.19 10.08
C ALA A 61 1.47 4.15 9.44
N LEU A 62 2.32 3.65 8.53
CA LEU A 62 3.26 4.47 7.76
C LEU A 62 2.52 5.48 6.87
N GLY A 63 1.45 5.05 6.20
CA GLY A 63 0.61 5.94 5.38
C GLY A 63 0.06 7.11 6.19
N ALA A 64 -0.58 6.82 7.32
CA ALA A 64 -1.18 7.84 8.16
C ALA A 64 -0.15 8.76 8.84
N LYS A 65 0.98 8.23 9.31
CA LYS A 65 1.92 8.99 10.15
C LYS A 65 3.01 9.72 9.37
N GLU A 66 3.49 9.13 8.28
CA GLU A 66 4.67 9.64 7.57
C GLU A 66 4.29 10.43 6.32
N PHE A 67 3.16 10.09 5.70
CA PHE A 67 2.84 10.56 4.35
C PHE A 67 1.51 11.32 4.24
N GLU A 68 0.55 11.19 5.17
CA GLU A 68 -0.79 11.79 4.99
C GLU A 68 -0.75 13.30 4.72
N ASP A 69 0.12 14.03 5.44
CA ASP A 69 0.28 15.48 5.30
C ASP A 69 1.29 15.90 4.22
N THR A 70 2.25 15.04 3.88
CA THR A 70 3.40 15.39 3.02
C THR A 70 3.29 14.83 1.60
N ASP A 71 2.68 13.67 1.45
CA ASP A 71 2.45 12.96 0.19
C ASP A 71 1.17 12.13 0.28
N TYR A 72 0.04 12.83 0.27
CA TYR A 72 -1.29 12.23 0.37
C TYR A 72 -1.54 11.14 -0.68
N GLU A 73 -0.99 11.29 -1.89
CA GLU A 73 -1.12 10.30 -2.96
C GLU A 73 -0.45 8.98 -2.58
N LEU A 74 0.80 9.02 -2.10
CA LEU A 74 1.48 7.83 -1.61
C LEU A 74 0.79 7.25 -0.37
N ALA A 75 0.38 8.11 0.57
CA ALA A 75 -0.32 7.70 1.80
C ALA A 75 -1.56 6.87 1.48
N ARG A 76 -2.43 7.40 0.61
CA ARG A 76 -3.65 6.71 0.20
C ARG A 76 -3.37 5.39 -0.51
N ALA A 77 -2.39 5.37 -1.42
CA ALA A 77 -2.03 4.15 -2.14
C ALA A 77 -1.61 3.02 -1.20
N ILE A 78 -0.77 3.30 -0.20
CA ILE A 78 -0.28 2.26 0.72
C ILE A 78 -1.30 1.86 1.78
N MET A 79 -2.18 2.79 2.20
CA MET A 79 -3.31 2.48 3.10
C MET A 79 -4.34 1.57 2.42
N ASP A 80 -4.63 1.82 1.15
CA ASP A 80 -5.53 0.97 0.36
C ASP A 80 -4.97 -0.46 0.22
N VAL A 81 -3.66 -0.60 -0.01
CA VAL A 81 -2.99 -1.92 -0.01
C VAL A 81 -3.02 -2.55 1.39
N SER A 82 -2.83 -1.78 2.46
CA SER A 82 -2.93 -2.28 3.84
C SER A 82 -4.33 -2.84 4.14
N TYR A 83 -5.38 -2.20 3.64
CA TYR A 83 -6.76 -2.68 3.76
C TYR A 83 -7.02 -3.97 2.97
N ILE A 84 -6.44 -4.09 1.78
CA ILE A 84 -6.52 -5.31 0.97
C ILE A 84 -5.78 -6.47 1.69
N ALA A 85 -4.57 -6.20 2.18
CA ALA A 85 -3.73 -7.18 2.85
C ALA A 85 -4.38 -7.70 4.15
N SER A 86 -4.98 -6.83 4.95
CA SER A 86 -5.63 -7.22 6.22
C SER A 86 -6.85 -8.13 6.02
N GLN A 87 -7.60 -7.93 4.94
CA GLN A 87 -8.69 -8.83 4.55
C GLN A 87 -8.17 -10.22 4.17
N SER A 88 -7.08 -10.28 3.38
CA SER A 88 -6.46 -11.55 3.01
C SER A 88 -5.85 -12.27 4.23
N ALA A 89 -5.28 -11.53 5.18
CA ALA A 89 -4.73 -12.08 6.42
C ALA A 89 -5.84 -12.76 7.25
N SER A 90 -7.01 -12.13 7.28
CA SER A 90 -8.19 -12.62 7.99
C SER A 90 -8.96 -13.74 7.25
N GLY A 91 -8.45 -14.24 6.12
CA GLY A 91 -9.12 -15.26 5.30
C GLY A 91 -10.41 -14.77 4.63
N LEU A 92 -10.61 -13.46 4.55
CA LEU A 92 -11.83 -12.86 4.00
C LEU A 92 -11.75 -12.75 2.47
N LYS A 93 -12.91 -12.74 1.83
CA LYS A 93 -13.01 -12.33 0.42
C LYS A 93 -12.60 -10.87 0.30
N VAL A 94 -11.56 -10.60 -0.48
CA VAL A 94 -11.01 -9.25 -0.69
C VAL A 94 -12.07 -8.35 -1.31
N LYS A 95 -12.44 -7.29 -0.59
CA LYS A 95 -13.21 -6.14 -1.10
C LYS A 95 -12.23 -5.05 -1.48
N LEU A 96 -12.36 -4.55 -2.70
CA LEU A 96 -11.53 -3.43 -3.16
C LEU A 96 -11.98 -2.14 -2.49
N PRO A 97 -11.04 -1.21 -2.21
CA PRO A 97 -11.38 0.15 -1.80
C PRO A 97 -12.36 0.77 -2.80
N THR A 98 -13.48 1.32 -2.32
CA THR A 98 -14.52 1.97 -3.14
C THR A 98 -14.32 3.49 -3.25
N GLY A 99 -13.23 4.03 -2.73
CA GLY A 99 -12.92 5.45 -2.81
C GLY A 99 -12.45 5.86 -4.20
N VAL A 100 -12.95 6.97 -4.72
CA VAL A 100 -12.36 7.66 -5.87
C VAL A 100 -10.90 7.95 -5.53
N LEU A 101 -9.97 7.34 -6.27
CA LEU A 101 -8.54 7.55 -6.11
C LEU A 101 -8.23 9.06 -6.18
N TYR A 102 -7.76 9.61 -5.06
CA TYR A 102 -7.14 10.94 -4.92
C TYR A 102 -8.06 12.15 -5.10
N GLN A 103 -9.20 12.21 -4.40
CA GLN A 103 -9.71 13.53 -4.01
C GLN A 103 -8.84 14.06 -2.86
N LYS A 104 -8.31 15.29 -3.00
CA LYS A 104 -7.60 16.00 -1.92
C LYS A 104 -8.40 15.85 -0.62
N PRO A 105 -7.74 15.66 0.54
CA PRO A 105 -8.45 15.70 1.81
C PRO A 105 -9.24 17.01 1.90
N PRO A 106 -10.45 17.03 2.49
CA PRO A 106 -11.15 18.28 2.74
C PRO A 106 -10.19 19.18 3.52
N VAL A 107 -9.99 20.41 3.02
CA VAL A 107 -9.20 21.42 3.71
C VAL A 107 -9.77 21.55 5.12
N ARG A 108 -8.97 21.20 6.13
CA ARG A 108 -9.33 21.36 7.54
C ARG A 108 -9.39 22.84 7.90
#